data_AF-A0A150S0E6-F1
#
_entry.id   AF-A0A150S0E6-F1
#
_cell.length_a   1.000
_cell.length_b   1.000
_cell.length_c   1.000
_cell.angle_alpha   90.00
_cell.angle_beta   90.00
_cell.angle_gamma   90.00
#
_symmetry.space_group_name_H-M   'P 1'
#
loop_
_entity.id
_entity.type
_entity.pdbx_description
1 polymer ?
#
loop_
_entity_poly.entity_id
_entity_poly.type
_entity_poly.pdbx_seq_one_letter_code
_entity_poly.pdbx_strand_id
1 'polypeptide(L)'
;MPIPGPKHDLRPGAKGAMSARLLAVAMLCAFQYWLLTSTVEAYNGGDRDIPLPALATSLVCFALGAGLVAAGELSGWRARRRSPPDA
;
A
#
# COMPACT_ATOMS: atom_id res chain seq x y z
N MET A 1 -29.82 -23.50 -15.29
CA MET A 1 -28.49 -22.96 -15.64
C MET A 1 -27.89 -22.39 -14.35
N PRO A 2 -26.84 -22.97 -13.76
CA PRO A 2 -26.25 -22.42 -12.54
C PRO A 2 -25.60 -21.06 -12.84
N ILE A 3 -26.08 -20.01 -12.19
CA ILE A 3 -25.55 -18.65 -12.32
C ILE A 3 -24.24 -18.59 -11.53
N PRO A 4 -23.11 -18.20 -12.13
CA PRO A 4 -21.86 -18.02 -11.42
C PRO A 4 -22.04 -17.04 -10.27
N GLY A 5 -21.77 -17.52 -9.06
CA GLY A 5 -21.84 -16.69 -7.86
C GLY A 5 -20.88 -15.49 -7.95
N PRO A 6 -21.24 -14.35 -7.37
CA PRO A 6 -20.36 -13.19 -7.32
C PRO A 6 -18.97 -13.49 -6.72
N LYS A 7 -17.90 -13.08 -7.40
CA LYS A 7 -16.50 -13.37 -7.02
C LYS A 7 -15.93 -12.47 -5.90
N HIS A 8 -16.74 -11.63 -5.28
CA HIS A 8 -16.30 -10.75 -4.20
C HIS A 8 -16.55 -11.41 -2.84
N ASP A 9 -15.47 -11.55 -2.06
CA ASP A 9 -15.49 -12.13 -0.72
C ASP A 9 -16.25 -11.20 0.25
N LEU A 10 -17.42 -11.66 0.71
CA LEU A 10 -18.29 -10.96 1.66
C LEU A 10 -17.98 -11.32 3.13
N ARG A 11 -16.90 -12.07 3.42
CA ARG A 11 -16.53 -12.39 4.80
C ARG A 11 -16.46 -11.11 5.65
N PRO A 12 -17.10 -11.09 6.83
CA PRO A 12 -16.91 -10.01 7.80
C PRO A 12 -15.41 -9.89 8.09
N GLY A 13 -14.81 -8.76 7.70
CA GLY A 13 -13.37 -8.52 7.80
C GLY A 13 -12.63 -8.35 6.47
N ALA A 14 -13.10 -8.92 5.36
CA ALA A 14 -12.46 -8.77 4.04
C ALA A 14 -12.53 -7.31 3.54
N LYS A 15 -13.70 -6.67 3.70
CA LYS A 15 -13.89 -5.24 3.43
C LYS A 15 -13.03 -4.34 4.33
N GLY A 16 -12.89 -4.72 5.60
CA GLY A 16 -12.08 -3.99 6.58
C GLY A 16 -10.58 -4.06 6.29
N ALA A 17 -10.08 -5.21 5.84
CA ALA A 17 -8.68 -5.35 5.44
C ALA A 17 -8.34 -4.53 4.20
N MET A 18 -9.26 -4.44 3.23
CA MET A 18 -9.06 -3.63 2.02
C MET A 18 -9.06 -2.14 2.34
N SER A 19 -10.00 -1.65 3.14
CA SER A 19 -10.04 -0.24 3.56
C SER A 19 -8.81 0.13 4.40
N ALA A 20 -8.36 -0.75 5.31
CA ALA A 20 -7.15 -0.53 6.09
C ALA A 20 -5.89 -0.40 5.21
N ARG A 21 -5.77 -1.22 4.16
CA ARG A 21 -4.66 -1.13 3.19
C ARG A 21 -4.69 0.19 2.42
N LEU A 22 -5.86 0.61 1.93
CA LEU A 22 -6.02 1.87 1.23
C LEU A 22 -5.71 3.07 2.14
N LEU A 23 -6.14 3.02 3.40
CA LEU A 23 -5.81 4.05 4.39
C LEU A 23 -4.30 4.13 4.66
N ALA A 24 -3.63 2.99 4.82
CA ALA A 24 -2.18 2.96 5.02
C ALA A 24 -1.43 3.56 3.82
N VAL A 25 -1.84 3.23 2.59
CA VAL A 25 -1.27 3.81 1.36
C VAL A 25 -1.55 5.32 1.29
N ALA A 26 -2.76 5.76 1.63
CA ALA A 26 -3.10 7.19 1.65
C ALA A 26 -2.25 7.98 2.65
N MET A 27 -2.02 7.42 3.86
CA MET A 27 -1.14 8.01 4.88
C MET A 27 0.31 8.08 4.41
N LEU A 28 0.82 7.01 3.76
CA LEU A 28 2.15 6.99 3.15
C LEU A 28 2.28 8.10 2.09
N CYS A 29 1.30 8.26 1.20
CA CYS A 29 1.31 9.32 0.20
C CYS A 29 1.27 10.72 0.82
N ALA A 30 0.44 10.93 1.84
CA ALA A 30 0.37 12.22 2.55
C ALA A 30 1.69 12.56 3.24
N PHE A 31 2.33 11.57 3.89
CA PHE A 31 3.64 11.72 4.50
C PHE A 31 4.73 11.98 3.46
N GLN A 32 4.65 11.34 2.30
CA GLN A 32 5.60 11.53 1.20
C GLN A 32 5.50 12.93 0.60
N TYR A 33 4.28 13.43 0.43
CA TYR A 33 4.00 14.79 -0.01
C TYR A 33 4.50 15.81 1.01
N TRP A 34 4.25 15.57 2.30
CA TRP A 34 4.73 16.39 3.40
C TRP A 34 6.26 16.49 3.41
N LEU A 35 6.95 15.35 3.31
CA LEU A 35 8.41 15.31 3.23
C LEU A 35 8.90 16.13 2.03
N LEU A 36 8.29 15.96 0.86
CA LEU A 36 8.70 16.70 -0.34
C LEU A 36 8.59 18.21 -0.14
N THR A 37 7.46 18.71 0.36
CA THR A 37 7.30 20.16 0.59
C THR A 37 8.29 20.68 1.63
N SER A 38 8.52 19.95 2.73
CA SER A 38 9.50 20.34 3.74
C SER A 38 10.94 20.35 3.19
N THR A 39 11.27 19.39 2.32
CA THR A 39 12.59 19.32 1.68
C THR A 39 12.79 20.47 0.70
N VAL A 40 11.76 20.84 -0.07
CA VAL A 40 11.80 21.98 -1.01
C VAL A 40 11.93 23.30 -0.26
N GLU A 41 11.22 23.46 0.86
CA GLU A 41 11.32 24.64 1.72
C GLU A 41 12.72 24.78 2.31
N ALA A 42 13.28 23.70 2.87
CA ALA A 42 14.64 23.68 3.39
C ALA A 42 15.70 23.97 2.31
N TYR A 43 15.55 23.37 1.12
CA TYR A 43 16.45 23.60 0.00
C TYR A 43 16.42 25.04 -0.49
N ASN A 44 15.24 25.67 -0.51
CA ASN A 44 15.10 27.09 -0.86
C ASN A 44 15.61 28.01 0.26
N GLY A 45 15.58 27.56 1.51
CA GLY A 45 16.27 28.19 2.65
C GLY A 45 17.80 28.06 2.62
N GLY A 46 18.35 27.37 1.61
CA GLY A 46 19.78 27.18 1.41
C GLY A 46 20.37 25.93 2.09
N ASP A 47 19.54 25.14 2.78
CA ASP A 47 19.97 23.95 3.49
C ASP A 47 19.98 22.73 2.55
N ARG A 48 21.19 22.30 2.16
CA ARG A 48 21.42 21.25 1.16
C ARG A 48 21.68 19.88 1.76
N ASP A 49 21.70 19.75 3.08
CA ASP A 49 21.93 18.47 3.75
C ASP A 49 20.65 17.65 3.94
N ILE A 50 19.49 18.31 3.85
CA ILE A 50 18.15 17.71 4.03
C ILE A 50 17.63 16.83 2.86
N PRO A 51 18.01 17.03 1.58
CA PRO A 51 17.53 16.20 0.46
C PRO A 51 17.93 14.73 0.54
N LEU A 52 19.12 14.43 1.05
CA LEU A 52 19.66 13.08 1.12
C LEU A 52 18.89 12.17 2.11
N PRO A 53 18.63 12.59 3.38
CA PRO A 53 17.78 11.84 4.30
C PRO A 53 16.31 11.81 3.85
N ALA A 54 15.82 12.85 3.18
CA ALA A 54 14.47 12.85 2.61
C ALA A 54 14.31 11.78 1.53
N LEU A 55 15.29 11.62 0.64
CA LEU A 55 15.29 10.57 -0.39
C LEU A 55 15.33 9.17 0.23
N ALA A 56 16.18 8.95 1.24
CA ALA A 56 16.24 7.67 1.96
C ALA A 56 14.89 7.31 2.61
N THR A 57 14.25 8.28 3.28
CA THR A 57 12.93 8.08 3.90
C THR A 57 11.85 7.80 2.86
N SER A 58 11.93 8.46 1.70
CA SER A 58 11.04 8.24 0.56
C SER A 58 11.12 6.81 0.02
N LEU A 59 12.33 6.28 -0.10
CA LEU A 59 12.56 4.89 -0.51
C LEU A 59 11.96 3.88 0.48
N VAL A 60 12.09 4.15 1.79
CA VAL A 60 11.48 3.30 2.82
C VAL A 60 9.95 3.31 2.72
N CYS A 61 9.33 4.49 2.57
CA CYS A 61 7.89 4.59 2.36
C CYS A 61 7.43 3.88 1.08
N PHE A 62 8.18 4.02 -0.02
CA PHE A 62 7.91 3.29 -1.24
C PHE A 62 7.99 1.77 -1.06
N ALA A 63 9.02 1.28 -0.37
CA ALA A 63 9.17 -0.14 -0.07
C ALA A 63 8.02 -0.68 0.81
N LEU A 64 7.56 0.11 1.79
CA LEU A 64 6.40 -0.23 2.63
C LEU A 64 5.11 -0.30 1.80
N GLY A 65 4.86 0.68 0.94
CA GLY A 65 3.71 0.67 0.03
C GLY A 65 3.73 -0.52 -0.93
N ALA A 66 4.87 -0.78 -1.56
CA ALA A 66 5.08 -1.94 -2.44
C ALA A 66 4.91 -3.27 -1.68
N GLY A 67 5.42 -3.37 -0.46
CA GLY A 67 5.24 -4.52 0.42
C GLY A 67 3.77 -4.78 0.78
N LEU A 68 3.00 -3.72 1.03
CA LEU A 68 1.56 -3.82 1.30
C LEU A 68 0.78 -4.37 0.09
N VAL A 69 1.13 -3.91 -1.12
CA VAL A 69 0.54 -4.40 -2.38
C VAL A 69 0.94 -5.86 -2.62
N ALA A 70 2.23 -6.19 -2.50
CA ALA A 70 2.74 -7.54 -2.68
C ALA A 70 2.11 -8.52 -1.67
N ALA A 71 1.92 -8.11 -0.41
CA ALA A 71 1.23 -8.93 0.60
C ALA A 71 -0.24 -9.19 0.23
N GLY A 72 -0.91 -8.21 -0.40
CA GLY A 72 -2.27 -8.38 -0.93
C GLY A 72 -2.34 -9.41 -2.04
N GLU A 73 -1.44 -9.33 -3.03
CA GLU A 73 -1.34 -10.27 -4.14
C GLU A 73 -0.98 -11.69 -3.65
N LEU A 74 -0.04 -11.79 -2.71
CA LEU A 74 0.38 -13.06 -2.12
C LEU A 74 -0.76 -13.72 -1.34
N SER A 75 -1.56 -12.93 -0.64
CA SER A 75 -2.78 -13.41 0.03
C SER A 75 -3.81 -13.93 -0.98
N GLY A 76 -4.00 -13.23 -2.09
CA GLY A 76 -4.89 -13.67 -3.18
C GLY A 76 -4.42 -14.97 -3.82
N TRP A 77 -3.12 -15.11 -4.07
CA TRP A 77 -2.53 -16.34 -4.60
C TRP A 77 -2.63 -17.52 -3.63
N ARG A 78 -2.36 -17.29 -2.34
CA ARG A 78 -2.53 -18.32 -1.28
C ARG A 78 -3.99 -18.75 -1.14
N ALA A 79 -4.95 -17.82 -1.25
CA ALA A 79 -6.37 -18.14 -1.24
C ALA A 79 -6.75 -19.02 -2.44
N ARG A 80 -6.28 -18.68 -3.65
CA ARG A 80 -6.53 -19.49 -4.87
C ARG A 80 -5.92 -20.89 -4.79
N ARG A 81 -4.73 -21.07 -4.20
CA ARG A 81 -4.13 -22.41 -4.01
C ARG A 81 -4.86 -23.28 -2.99
N ARG A 82 -5.61 -22.68 -2.05
CA ARG A 82 -6.35 -23.41 -1.02
C ARG A 82 -7.74 -23.88 -1.47
N SER A 83 -8.27 -23.34 -2.57
CA SER A 83 -9.49 -23.88 -3.17
C SER A 83 -9.11 -25.13 -3.98
N PRO A 84 -9.47 -26.36 -3.53
CA PRO A 84 -9.33 -27.53 -4.38
C PRO A 84 -10.20 -27.35 -5.63
N PRO A 85 -9.81 -27.93 -6.78
CA PRO A 85 -10.78 -28.21 -7.83
C PRO A 85 -11.83 -29.15 -7.21
N ASP A 86 -13.11 -28.88 -7.46
CA ASP A 86 -14.24 -29.77 -7.21
C ASP A 86 -14.89 -29.67 -5.80
N ALA A 87 -15.88 -28.77 -5.70
CA ALA A 87 -17.09 -28.93 -4.89
C ALA A 87 -18.24 -28.14 -5.56
#